data_AF-A0A5M9U0S1-F1
#
_entry.id   AF-A0A5M9U0S1-F1
#
_cell.length_a   1.000
_cell.length_b   1.000
_cell.length_c   1.000
_cell.angle_alpha   90.00
_cell.angle_beta   90.00
_cell.angle_gamma   90.00
#
_symmetry.space_group_name_H-M   'P 1'
#
loop_
_entity.id
_entity.type
_entity.pdbx_description
1 polymer ?
#
loop_
_entity_poly.entity_id
_entity_poly.type
_entity_poly.pdbx_seq_one_letter_code
_entity_poly.pdbx_strand_id
1 'polypeptide(L)'
;MLFRGVLIGLFIGNSLFVDWLVILISTFLFWIIHIPQYRGATGVLIVVFVNGLIFALLFYFTGSLIPPILAHVIYNISIGIILARKYKN
;
A
#
# COMPACT_ATOMS: atom_id res chain seq x y z
N MET A 1 -2.17 4.27 -6.93
CA MET A 1 -1.01 3.97 -7.80
C MET A 1 -0.32 5.23 -8.32
N LEU A 2 -1.04 6.34 -8.55
CA LEU A 2 -0.49 7.66 -8.91
C LEU A 2 0.66 8.14 -8.01
N PHE A 3 0.49 8.10 -6.68
CA PHE A 3 1.56 8.47 -5.73
C PHE A 3 2.84 7.62 -5.84
N ARG A 4 2.78 6.41 -6.42
CA ARG A 4 3.92 5.48 -6.48
C ARG A 4 4.68 5.58 -7.79
N GLY A 5 3.99 5.67 -8.92
CA GLY A 5 4.66 5.86 -10.21
C GLY A 5 5.37 7.21 -10.31
N VAL A 6 4.78 8.28 -9.75
CA VAL A 6 5.33 9.63 -9.85
C VAL A 6 6.32 9.94 -8.74
N LEU A 7 5.96 9.84 -7.45
CA LEU A 7 6.90 10.23 -6.37
C LEU A 7 8.02 9.21 -6.17
N ILE A 8 7.71 7.92 -6.23
CA ILE A 8 8.73 6.91 -5.96
C ILE A 8 9.61 6.70 -7.20
N GLY A 9 9.03 6.72 -8.41
CA GLY A 9 9.80 6.62 -9.66
C GLY A 9 10.70 7.82 -9.98
N LEU A 10 10.36 9.04 -9.53
CA LEU A 10 11.16 10.25 -9.81
C LEU A 10 12.29 10.49 -8.80
N PHE A 11 12.17 9.99 -7.57
CA PHE A 11 13.08 10.36 -6.48
C PHE A 11 13.90 9.20 -5.91
N ILE A 12 13.57 7.94 -6.23
CA ILE A 12 14.41 6.79 -5.87
C ILE A 12 15.74 6.82 -6.63
N GLY A 13 16.83 6.52 -5.93
CA GLY A 13 18.17 6.34 -6.51
C GLY A 13 19.09 7.54 -6.34
N ASN A 14 18.63 8.59 -5.64
CA ASN A 14 19.47 9.74 -5.29
C ASN A 14 20.32 9.47 -4.04
N SER A 15 19.71 9.02 -2.94
CA SER A 15 20.42 8.57 -1.75
C SER A 15 19.54 7.66 -0.89
N LEU A 16 20.17 6.74 -0.16
CA LEU A 16 19.47 5.82 0.75
C LEU A 16 18.53 6.58 1.71
N PHE A 17 18.97 7.74 2.22
CA PHE A 17 18.16 8.56 3.11
C PHE A 17 16.91 9.13 2.43
N VAL A 18 17.06 9.65 1.20
CA VAL A 18 15.95 10.21 0.41
C VAL A 18 14.96 9.12 0.04
N ASP A 19 15.45 7.93 -0.34
CA ASP A 19 14.61 6.78 -0.68
C ASP A 19 13.70 6.37 0.50
N TRP A 20 14.27 6.24 1.70
CA TRP A 20 13.49 5.93 2.91
C TRP A 20 12.50 7.03 3.27
N LEU A 21 12.87 8.30 3.11
CA LEU A 21 11.98 9.44 3.33
C LEU A 21 10.77 9.39 2.37
N VAL A 22 11.02 9.13 1.09
CA VAL A 22 9.99 9.03 0.05
C VAL A 22 9.06 7.84 0.32
N ILE A 23 9.59 6.70 0.74
CA ILE A 23 8.78 5.53 1.14
C ILE A 23 7.86 5.87 2.31
N LEU A 24 8.40 6.53 3.34
CA LEU A 24 7.62 6.90 4.53
C LEU A 24 6.53 7.90 4.19
N ILE A 25 6.86 8.97 3.45
CA ILE A 25 5.89 9.99 3.02
C ILE A 25 4.81 9.36 2.14
N SER A 26 5.19 8.51 1.19
CA SER A 26 4.23 7.83 0.30
C SER A 26 3.28 6.91 1.09
N THR A 27 3.83 6.15 2.04
CA THR A 27 3.04 5.30 2.96
C THR A 27 2.07 6.14 3.80
N PHE A 28 2.54 7.26 4.36
CA PHE A 28 1.71 8.15 5.17
C PHE A 28 0.60 8.82 4.38
N LEU A 29 0.91 9.36 3.20
CA LEU A 29 -0.09 9.97 2.32
C LEU A 29 -1.15 8.95 1.91
N PHE A 30 -0.73 7.73 1.55
CA PHE A 30 -1.64 6.63 1.27
C PHE A 30 -2.52 6.27 2.46
N TRP A 31 -1.98 6.29 3.67
CA TRP A 31 -2.75 5.99 4.87
C TRP A 31 -3.77 7.09 5.20
N ILE A 32 -3.35 8.36 5.17
CA ILE A 32 -4.21 9.51 5.52
C ILE A 32 -5.45 9.60 4.65
N ILE A 33 -5.33 9.35 3.34
CA ILE A 33 -6.48 9.39 2.43
C ILE A 33 -7.54 8.30 2.74
N HIS A 34 -7.14 7.22 3.41
CA HIS A 34 -8.06 6.14 3.81
C HIS A 34 -8.64 6.34 5.22
N ILE A 35 -8.15 7.31 6.01
CA ILE A 35 -8.69 7.63 7.34
C ILE A 35 -10.18 7.97 7.28
N PRO A 36 -10.66 8.85 6.38
CA PRO A 36 -12.09 9.17 6.28
C PRO A 36 -12.94 7.96 5.88
N GLN A 37 -12.39 7.06 5.07
CA GLN A 37 -13.09 5.89 4.55
C GLN A 37 -13.30 4.80 5.60
N TYR A 38 -12.37 4.63 6.54
CA TYR A 38 -12.44 3.62 7.60
C TYR A 38 -12.58 4.22 9.00
N ARG A 39 -13.26 5.37 9.09
CA ARG A 39 -13.45 6.10 10.34
C ARG A 39 -14.16 5.21 11.37
N GLY A 40 -13.52 4.95 12.51
CA GLY A 40 -14.03 4.07 13.57
C GLY A 40 -13.56 2.60 13.47
N ALA A 41 -12.91 2.19 12.37
CA ALA A 41 -12.36 0.85 12.19
C ALA A 41 -10.82 0.85 12.30
N THR A 42 -10.30 1.12 13.50
CA THR A 42 -8.85 1.26 13.77
C THR A 42 -8.04 0.05 13.30
N GLY A 43 -8.58 -1.17 13.44
CA GLY A 43 -7.94 -2.38 12.93
C GLY A 43 -7.74 -2.38 11.42
N VAL A 44 -8.72 -1.88 10.65
CA VAL A 44 -8.61 -1.76 9.19
C VAL A 44 -7.60 -0.69 8.80
N LEU A 45 -7.54 0.42 9.54
CA LEU A 45 -6.55 1.47 9.31
C LEU A 45 -5.11 0.99 9.53
N ILE A 46 -4.87 0.14 10.53
CA ILE A 46 -3.56 -0.48 10.75
C ILE A 46 -3.19 -1.38 9.55
N VAL A 47 -4.13 -2.22 9.09
CA VAL A 47 -3.90 -3.11 7.95
C VAL A 47 -3.63 -2.30 6.67
N VAL A 48 -4.35 -1.20 6.45
CA VAL A 48 -4.13 -0.30 5.31
C VAL A 48 -2.75 0.35 5.37
N PHE A 49 -2.29 0.77 6.56
CA PHE A 49 -0.93 1.31 6.74
C PHE A 49 0.13 0.27 6.40
N VAL A 50 0.02 -0.94 6.96
CA VAL A 50 0.98 -2.04 6.75
C VAL A 50 1.02 -2.47 5.28
N ASN A 51 -0.13 -2.64 4.64
CA ASN A 51 -0.20 -2.91 3.20
C ASN A 51 0.40 -1.76 2.38
N GLY A 52 0.16 -0.52 2.80
CA GLY A 52 0.78 0.68 2.25
C GLY A 52 2.30 0.59 2.20
N LEU A 53 2.91 0.17 3.31
CA LEU A 53 4.35 -0.02 3.46
C LEU A 53 4.87 -1.21 2.64
N ILE A 54 4.21 -2.37 2.72
CA ILE A 54 4.60 -3.58 1.96
C ILE A 54 4.64 -3.29 0.47
N PHE A 55 3.63 -2.62 -0.07
CA PHE A 55 3.61 -2.28 -1.48
C PHE A 55 4.67 -1.24 -1.87
N ALA A 56 5.03 -0.31 -0.97
CA ALA A 56 6.11 0.64 -1.20
C ALA A 56 7.48 -0.06 -1.23
N LEU A 57 7.70 -1.02 -0.31
CA LEU A 57 8.91 -1.85 -0.27
C LEU A 57 9.00 -2.75 -1.51
N LEU A 58 7.89 -3.38 -1.92
CA LEU A 58 7.85 -4.18 -3.15
C LEU A 58 8.26 -3.36 -4.37
N PHE A 59 7.78 -2.12 -4.49
CA PHE A 59 8.22 -1.23 -5.56
C PHE A 59 9.70 -0.87 -5.44
N TYR A 60 10.17 -0.52 -4.23
CA TYR A 60 11.57 -0.17 -3.96
C TYR A 60 12.55 -1.27 -4.40
N PHE A 61 12.27 -2.53 -4.02
CA PHE A 61 13.17 -3.65 -4.32
C PHE A 61 13.05 -4.16 -5.76
N THR A 62 11.91 -3.96 -6.42
CA THR A 62 11.68 -4.52 -7.77
C THR A 62 11.79 -3.49 -8.89
N GLY A 63 11.76 -2.20 -8.56
CA GLY A 63 11.67 -1.10 -9.53
C GLY A 63 10.42 -1.14 -10.41
N SER A 64 9.46 -2.03 -10.12
CA SER A 64 8.33 -2.34 -10.99
C SER A 64 7.01 -2.10 -10.27
N LEU A 65 6.03 -1.57 -11.00
CA LEU A 65 4.65 -1.45 -10.51
C LEU A 65 3.91 -2.78 -10.52
N ILE A 66 4.39 -3.80 -11.24
CA ILE A 66 3.71 -5.09 -11.39
C ILE A 66 3.61 -5.83 -10.04
N PRO A 67 4.69 -6.01 -9.25
CA PRO A 67 4.62 -6.72 -7.97
C PRO A 67 3.63 -6.13 -6.95
N PRO A 68 3.59 -4.80 -6.70
CA PRO A 68 2.59 -4.24 -5.80
C PRO A 68 1.16 -4.29 -6.38
N ILE A 69 0.97 -4.27 -7.71
CA ILE A 69 -0.35 -4.49 -8.31
C ILE A 69 -0.83 -5.91 -8.01
N LEU A 70 0.02 -6.92 -8.25
CA LEU A 70 -0.31 -8.31 -7.98
C LEU A 70 -0.63 -8.55 -6.50
N ALA A 71 0.20 -8.04 -5.60
CA ALA A 71 -0.01 -8.15 -4.16
C ALA A 71 -1.35 -7.51 -3.73
N HIS A 72 -1.72 -6.38 -4.33
CA HIS A 72 -3.00 -5.72 -4.06
C HIS A 72 -4.20 -6.53 -4.57
N VAL A 73 -4.11 -7.07 -5.79
CA VAL A 73 -5.17 -7.90 -6.37
C VAL A 73 -5.38 -9.17 -5.54
N ILE A 74 -4.29 -9.85 -5.17
CA ILE A 74 -4.35 -11.04 -4.31
C ILE A 74 -5.00 -10.70 -2.97
N TYR A 75 -4.58 -9.61 -2.31
CA TYR A 75 -5.17 -9.18 -1.06
C TYR A 75 -6.70 -8.96 -1.16
N ASN A 76 -7.15 -8.25 -2.20
CA ASN A 76 -8.59 -8.01 -2.42
C ASN A 76 -9.36 -9.30 -2.70
N ILE A 77 -8.81 -10.21 -3.50
CA ILE A 77 -9.42 -11.52 -3.76
C ILE A 77 -9.52 -12.34 -2.48
N SER A 78 -8.45 -12.40 -1.67
CA SER A 78 -8.43 -13.14 -0.41
C SER A 78 -9.50 -12.63 0.57
N ILE A 79 -9.59 -11.31 0.75
CA ILE A 79 -10.63 -10.70 1.58
C ILE A 79 -12.03 -10.97 1.03
N GLY A 80 -12.22 -10.87 -0.30
CA GLY A 80 -13.48 -11.18 -0.96
C GLY A 80 -13.93 -12.62 -0.73
N ILE A 81 -13.02 -13.61 -0.83
CA ILE A 81 -13.31 -15.02 -0.56
C ILE A 81 -13.66 -15.25 0.92
N ILE A 82 -12.93 -14.62 1.85
CA ILE A 82 -13.20 -14.74 3.29
C ILE A 82 -14.59 -14.18 3.63
N LEU A 83 -14.93 -13.00 3.10
CA LEU A 83 -16.24 -12.39 3.28
C LEU A 83 -17.34 -13.24 2.64
N ALA A 84 -17.15 -13.72 1.42
CA ALA A 84 -18.10 -14.58 0.74
C ALA A 84 -18.38 -15.88 1.52
N ARG A 85 -17.36 -16.47 2.15
CA ARG A 85 -17.54 -17.63 3.04
C ARG A 85 -18.27 -17.29 4.33
N LYS A 86 -18.00 -16.12 4.91
CA LYS A 86 -18.62 -15.69 6.17
C LYS A 86 -20.12 -15.39 6.04
N TYR A 87 -20.56 -14.89 4.89
CA TYR A 87 -21.96 -14.54 4.62
C TYR A 87 -22.79 -15.63 3.93
N LYS A 88 -22.19 -16.79 3.63
CA LYS A 88 -22.88 -17.94 3.02
C LYS A 88 -23.36 -18.96 4.07
N ASN A 89 -23.07 -18.73 5.34
CA ASN A 89 -23.62 -19.42 6.52
C ASN A 89 -24.66 -18.52 7.20
#